data_AF-A0A2G9S2L3-F1
#
_entry.id   AF-A0A2G9S2L3-F1
#
_cell.length_a   1.000
_cell.length_b   1.000
_cell.length_c   1.000
_cell.angle_alpha   90.00
_cell.angle_beta   90.00
_cell.angle_gamma   90.00
#
_symmetry.space_group_name_H-M   'P 1'
#
loop_
_entity.id
_entity.type
_entity.pdbx_description
1 polymer ?
#
loop_
_entity_poly.entity_id
_entity_poly.type
_entity_poly.pdbx_seq_one_letter_code
_entity_poly.pdbx_strand_id
1 'polypeptide(L)'
;QRLGKLVSDGTQLVTNIQIAADARETQRRATEEELKRLRVEKIDNEAKSSYEKFQTITKKWLLSREKQIPQELWALLDSQQKQCAQLIEAKNKLIGELQQELKRKDDQYVKDLKKQAEDIDLLIERMEDQVKSLIKTYREELLLIEKSFEQERRELLDKDRKRWEQGMQSRQDKELENLLNRMKKVEECEKQLNQLRVQDGEEYNIIKIKLETDVQILQQQLQHIKATFQLNQEKLEYNFQVLRKRDEENTITKSQQKRKITRLQDVLNNLRIKLDKQIKQYKEENQSLTDDFKRIVEQYKELQRKIRHFASVDAKKFHDIWIMNEEEIKQLVYRALDADRIIQEQQLGLPWIAPDLQFMDNVGPLVPQLKQQKTASQLAQEVMSAADSVITVENPPHSQRTHKP
;
A
#
# COMPACT_ATOMS: atom_id res chain seq x y z
N GLN A 1 33.37 -30.29 82.14
CA GLN A 1 33.87 -31.41 83.01
C GLN A 1 35.20 -31.09 83.69
N ARG A 2 36.16 -30.42 83.02
CA ARG A 2 37.49 -30.07 83.59
C ARG A 2 37.42 -29.17 84.84
N LEU A 3 36.68 -28.07 84.78
CA LEU A 3 36.50 -27.15 85.92
C LEU A 3 35.87 -27.82 87.14
N GLY A 4 34.86 -28.66 86.93
CA GLY A 4 34.20 -29.39 88.03
C GLY A 4 35.15 -30.34 88.77
N LYS A 5 36.02 -31.05 88.04
CA LYS A 5 37.07 -31.89 88.64
C LYS A 5 38.10 -31.06 89.40
N LEU A 6 38.52 -29.92 88.84
CA LEU A 6 39.48 -29.04 89.51
C LEU A 6 38.95 -28.49 90.84
N VAL A 7 37.66 -28.14 90.88
CA VAL A 7 36.99 -27.72 92.12
C VAL A 7 36.94 -28.86 93.12
N SER A 8 36.52 -30.07 92.70
CA SER A 8 36.46 -31.22 93.63
C SER A 8 37.82 -31.59 94.21
N ASP A 9 38.85 -31.61 93.38
CA ASP A 9 40.21 -32.01 93.78
C ASP A 9 40.82 -30.95 94.72
N GLY A 10 40.59 -29.67 94.43
CA GLY A 10 40.99 -28.57 95.31
C GLY A 10 40.29 -28.63 96.66
N THR A 11 38.98 -28.85 96.69
CA THR A 11 38.22 -28.97 97.93
C THR A 11 38.72 -30.15 98.76
N GLN A 12 39.02 -31.30 98.16
CA GLN A 12 39.59 -32.46 98.86
C GLN A 12 40.94 -32.11 99.52
N LEU A 13 41.83 -31.37 98.84
CA LEU A 13 43.13 -30.98 99.38
C LEU A 13 43.02 -30.11 100.64
N VAL A 14 42.02 -29.24 100.72
CA VAL A 14 41.72 -28.38 101.87
C VAL A 14 41.06 -29.19 102.99
N THR A 15 40.06 -30.01 102.66
CA THR A 15 39.35 -30.85 103.63
C THR A 15 40.26 -31.89 104.30
N ASN A 16 41.28 -32.39 103.60
CA ASN A 16 42.26 -33.33 104.17
C ASN A 16 43.00 -32.77 105.39
N ILE A 17 43.26 -31.45 105.44
CA ILE A 17 43.92 -30.82 106.59
C ILE A 17 42.97 -30.80 107.79
N GLN A 18 41.71 -30.44 107.56
CA GLN A 18 40.68 -30.40 108.60
C GLN A 18 40.47 -31.80 109.22
N ILE A 19 40.33 -32.83 108.38
CA ILE A 19 40.18 -34.22 108.84
C ILE A 19 41.39 -34.67 109.68
N ALA A 20 42.61 -34.32 109.25
CA ALA A 20 43.82 -34.66 110.00
C ALA A 20 43.89 -33.94 111.35
N ALA A 21 43.49 -32.67 111.41
CA ALA A 21 43.42 -31.90 112.65
C ALA A 21 42.37 -32.48 113.62
N ASP A 22 41.17 -32.81 113.13
CA ASP A 22 40.09 -33.42 113.91
C ASP A 22 40.49 -34.79 114.49
N ALA A 23 41.18 -35.61 113.70
CA ALA A 23 41.71 -36.89 114.14
C ALA A 23 42.73 -36.72 115.28
N ARG A 24 43.65 -35.74 115.15
CA ARG A 24 44.64 -35.42 116.20
C ARG A 24 43.99 -34.91 117.48
N GLU A 25 43.01 -34.02 117.37
CA GLU A 25 42.28 -33.47 118.52
C GLU A 25 41.50 -34.56 119.26
N THR A 26 40.86 -35.47 118.52
CA THR A 26 40.17 -36.63 119.10
C THR A 26 41.14 -37.51 119.89
N GLN A 27 42.33 -37.80 119.33
CA GLN A 27 43.37 -38.56 120.02
C GLN A 27 43.91 -37.83 121.26
N ARG A 28 44.07 -36.50 121.19
CA ARG A 28 44.50 -35.68 122.31
C ARG A 28 43.50 -35.79 123.46
N ARG A 29 42.20 -35.61 123.20
CA ARG A 29 41.14 -35.72 124.21
C ARG A 29 41.16 -37.08 124.92
N ALA A 30 41.27 -38.16 124.16
CA ALA A 30 41.35 -39.51 124.73
C ALA A 30 42.55 -39.69 125.67
N THR A 31 43.73 -39.18 125.30
CA THR A 31 44.92 -39.26 126.17
C THR A 31 44.83 -38.35 127.39
N GLU A 32 44.19 -37.17 127.28
CA GLU A 32 43.97 -36.28 128.42
C GLU A 32 42.98 -36.85 129.44
N GLU A 33 41.91 -37.50 128.99
CA GLU A 33 40.94 -38.17 129.86
C GLU A 33 41.60 -39.28 130.68
N GLU A 34 42.44 -40.11 130.06
CA GLU A 34 43.14 -41.19 130.77
C GLU A 34 44.17 -40.65 131.77
N LEU A 35 44.95 -39.63 131.39
CA LEU A 35 45.90 -38.98 132.32
C LEU A 35 45.18 -38.33 133.50
N LYS A 36 44.03 -37.69 133.26
CA LYS A 36 43.20 -37.11 134.32
C LYS A 36 42.70 -38.20 135.28
N ARG A 37 42.25 -39.34 134.76
CA ARG A 37 41.83 -40.49 135.56
C ARG A 37 42.96 -41.00 136.46
N LEU A 38 44.15 -41.24 135.90
CA LEU A 38 45.32 -41.68 136.66
C LEU A 38 45.74 -40.68 137.74
N ARG A 39 45.65 -39.37 137.46
CA ARG A 39 45.94 -38.32 138.44
C ARG A 39 44.98 -38.36 139.62
N VAL A 40 43.68 -38.49 139.35
CA VAL A 40 42.65 -38.57 140.41
C VAL A 40 42.87 -39.80 141.28
N GLU A 41 43.15 -40.96 140.67
CA GLU A 41 43.42 -42.20 141.39
C GLU A 41 44.65 -42.09 142.31
N LYS A 42 45.74 -41.48 141.83
CA LYS A 42 46.94 -41.23 142.65
C LYS A 42 46.67 -40.32 143.84
N ILE A 43 45.92 -39.24 143.64
CA ILE A 43 45.57 -38.30 144.71
C ILE A 43 44.70 -38.98 145.76
N ASP A 44 43.71 -39.78 145.34
CA ASP A 44 42.82 -40.51 146.24
C ASP A 44 43.58 -41.57 147.06
N ASN A 45 44.48 -42.32 146.41
CA ASN A 45 45.33 -43.31 147.09
C ASN A 45 46.24 -42.67 148.15
N GLU A 46 46.88 -41.53 147.83
CA GLU A 46 47.71 -40.84 148.81
C GLU A 46 46.88 -40.15 149.90
N ALA A 47 45.67 -39.67 149.60
CA ALA A 47 44.74 -39.16 150.60
C ALA A 47 44.35 -40.26 151.61
N LYS A 48 44.01 -41.46 151.12
CA LYS A 48 43.70 -42.65 151.96
C LYS A 48 44.90 -43.07 152.81
N SER A 49 46.06 -43.30 152.19
CA SER A 49 47.32 -43.66 152.87
C SER A 49 47.73 -42.62 153.92
N SER A 50 47.67 -41.32 153.56
CA SER A 50 47.99 -40.23 154.48
C SER A 50 47.01 -40.16 155.64
N TYR A 51 45.72 -40.43 155.42
CA TYR A 51 44.69 -40.42 156.46
C TYR A 51 44.90 -41.55 157.48
N GLU A 52 45.15 -42.77 157.01
CA GLU A 52 45.44 -43.93 157.86
C GLU A 52 46.70 -43.71 158.72
N LYS A 53 47.78 -43.20 158.12
CA LYS A 53 49.02 -42.87 158.83
C LYS A 53 48.79 -41.76 159.86
N PHE A 54 48.01 -40.72 159.51
CA PHE A 54 47.67 -39.62 160.42
C PHE A 54 46.86 -40.11 161.63
N GLN A 55 45.85 -40.96 161.42
CA GLN A 55 45.10 -41.57 162.53
C GLN A 55 46.02 -42.39 163.45
N THR A 56 46.94 -43.16 162.87
CA THR A 56 47.89 -43.97 163.64
C THR A 56 48.81 -43.11 164.50
N ILE A 57 49.34 -42.01 163.94
CA ILE A 57 50.14 -41.00 164.67
C ILE A 57 49.30 -40.40 165.80
N THR A 58 48.07 -39.97 165.50
CA THR A 58 47.15 -39.35 166.47
C THR A 58 46.86 -40.26 167.66
N LYS A 59 46.63 -41.56 167.42
CA LYS A 59 46.43 -42.55 168.50
C LYS A 59 47.67 -42.70 169.39
N LYS A 60 48.87 -42.66 168.82
CA LYS A 60 50.13 -42.78 169.58
C LYS A 60 50.44 -41.54 170.42
N TRP A 61 49.99 -40.35 170.02
CA TRP A 61 50.07 -39.15 170.84
C TRP A 61 49.29 -39.27 172.16
N LEU A 62 48.16 -39.98 172.16
CA LEU A 62 47.39 -40.24 173.39
C LEU A 62 48.18 -41.10 174.37
N LEU A 63 48.86 -42.14 173.88
CA LEU A 63 49.71 -43.04 174.68
C LEU A 63 50.95 -42.34 175.24
N SER A 64 51.43 -41.27 174.58
CA SER A 64 52.56 -40.47 175.05
C SER A 64 52.29 -39.79 176.39
N ARG A 65 51.02 -39.50 176.72
CA ARG A 65 50.62 -38.80 177.95
C ARG A 65 50.72 -39.68 179.19
N GLU A 66 50.77 -41.00 179.01
CA GLU A 66 50.80 -42.01 180.09
C GLU A 66 52.23 -42.44 180.47
N LYS A 67 53.25 -41.99 179.73
CA LYS A 67 54.65 -42.37 179.95
C LYS A 67 55.31 -41.52 181.03
N GLN A 68 55.72 -42.15 182.14
CA GLN A 68 56.40 -41.48 183.26
C GLN A 68 57.94 -41.51 183.16
N ILE A 69 58.50 -42.35 182.28
CA ILE A 69 59.96 -42.48 182.10
C ILE A 69 60.42 -41.54 180.98
N PRO A 70 61.30 -40.56 181.25
CA PRO A 70 61.74 -39.59 180.25
C PRO A 70 62.42 -40.20 179.02
N GLN A 71 63.19 -41.30 179.17
CA GLN A 71 63.83 -41.96 178.01
C GLN A 71 62.81 -42.64 177.09
N GLU A 72 61.79 -43.29 177.65
CA GLU A 72 60.71 -43.92 176.86
C GLU A 72 59.85 -42.89 176.15
N LEU A 73 59.57 -41.77 176.83
CA LEU A 73 58.85 -40.64 176.25
C LEU A 73 59.64 -40.04 175.08
N TRP A 74 60.95 -39.82 175.25
CA TRP A 74 61.81 -39.29 174.20
C TRP A 74 61.87 -40.20 172.97
N ALA A 75 62.02 -41.51 173.15
CA ALA A 75 62.03 -42.47 172.04
C ALA A 75 60.69 -42.50 171.28
N LEU A 76 59.55 -42.37 171.98
CA LEU A 76 58.23 -42.28 171.36
C LEU A 76 58.07 -40.96 170.59
N LEU A 77 58.50 -39.83 171.16
CA LEU A 77 58.46 -38.51 170.52
C LEU A 77 59.33 -38.46 169.26
N ASP A 78 60.55 -39.00 169.30
CA ASP A 78 61.44 -39.11 168.12
C ASP A 78 60.81 -40.01 167.04
N SER A 79 60.19 -41.13 167.44
CA SER A 79 59.44 -41.99 166.51
C SER A 79 58.24 -41.25 165.90
N GLN A 80 57.47 -40.48 166.68
CA GLN A 80 56.35 -39.69 166.17
C GLN A 80 56.81 -38.57 165.23
N GLN A 81 57.89 -37.87 165.57
CA GLN A 81 58.50 -36.87 164.71
C GLN A 81 58.93 -37.46 163.37
N LYS A 82 59.56 -38.65 163.37
CA LYS A 82 59.92 -39.38 162.16
C LYS A 82 58.69 -39.77 161.32
N GLN A 83 57.61 -40.22 161.95
CA GLN A 83 56.37 -40.56 161.24
C GLN A 83 55.68 -39.33 160.63
N CYS A 84 55.66 -38.19 161.33
CA CYS A 84 55.17 -36.92 160.79
C CYS A 84 56.04 -36.43 159.62
N ALA A 85 57.36 -36.53 159.74
CA ALA A 85 58.30 -36.17 158.68
C ALA A 85 58.09 -37.03 157.42
N GLN A 86 57.89 -38.34 157.57
CA GLN A 86 57.59 -39.25 156.46
C GLN A 86 56.26 -38.91 155.75
N LEU A 87 55.23 -38.48 156.50
CA LEU A 87 53.95 -38.05 155.93
C LEU A 87 54.09 -36.74 155.14
N ILE A 88 54.84 -35.78 155.68
CA ILE A 88 55.16 -34.52 154.99
C ILE A 88 55.99 -34.79 153.73
N GLU A 89 56.98 -35.69 153.81
CA GLU A 89 57.80 -36.08 152.67
C GLU A 89 56.98 -36.74 151.56
N ALA A 90 56.04 -37.64 151.89
CA ALA A 90 55.12 -38.23 150.93
C ALA A 90 54.23 -37.17 150.24
N LYS A 91 53.69 -36.21 151.00
CA LYS A 91 52.93 -35.08 150.41
C LYS A 91 53.80 -34.18 149.55
N ASN A 92 55.00 -33.84 149.98
CA ASN A 92 55.94 -33.03 149.21
C ASN A 92 56.36 -33.74 147.92
N LYS A 93 56.53 -35.07 147.95
CA LYS A 93 56.76 -35.89 146.76
C LYS A 93 55.58 -35.81 145.79
N LEU A 94 54.35 -35.99 146.27
CA LEU A 94 53.15 -35.86 145.44
C LEU A 94 53.02 -34.44 144.85
N ILE A 95 53.29 -33.40 145.63
CA ILE A 95 53.31 -32.00 145.16
C ILE A 95 54.34 -31.83 144.04
N GLY A 96 55.55 -32.37 144.21
CA GLY A 96 56.59 -32.34 143.19
C GLY A 96 56.19 -33.04 141.89
N GLU A 97 55.56 -34.22 141.99
CA GLU A 97 55.03 -34.95 140.82
C GLU A 97 53.93 -34.16 140.11
N LEU A 98 52.99 -33.56 140.85
CA LEU A 98 51.92 -32.73 140.29
C LEU A 98 52.45 -31.44 139.65
N GLN A 99 53.45 -30.79 140.27
CA GLN A 99 54.13 -29.63 139.68
C GLN A 99 54.88 -29.99 138.40
N GLN A 100 55.52 -31.16 138.36
CA GLN A 100 56.16 -31.65 137.14
C GLN A 100 55.14 -31.99 136.05
N GLU A 101 54.00 -32.58 136.42
CA GLU A 101 52.90 -32.85 135.50
C GLU A 101 52.31 -31.55 134.94
N LEU A 102 52.15 -30.52 135.77
CA LEU A 102 51.71 -29.19 135.34
C LEU A 102 52.69 -28.59 134.31
N LYS A 103 54.00 -28.60 134.61
CA LYS A 103 55.02 -28.14 133.65
C LYS A 103 54.97 -28.90 132.33
N ARG A 104 54.82 -30.22 132.37
CA ARG A 104 54.68 -31.06 131.16
C ARG A 104 53.42 -30.69 130.36
N LYS A 105 52.32 -30.32 131.03
CA LYS A 105 51.09 -29.86 130.38
C LYS A 105 51.26 -28.49 129.75
N ASP A 106 51.95 -27.56 130.41
CA ASP A 106 52.28 -26.25 129.83
C ASP A 106 53.17 -26.41 128.58
N ASP A 107 54.21 -27.25 128.65
CA ASP A 107 55.07 -27.57 127.51
C ASP A 107 54.28 -28.21 126.35
N GLN A 108 53.34 -29.10 126.67
CA GLN A 108 52.47 -29.73 125.68
C GLN A 108 51.53 -28.73 125.04
N TYR A 109 50.93 -27.82 125.82
CA TYR A 109 50.04 -26.78 125.31
C TYR A 109 50.76 -25.84 124.34
N VAL A 110 51.99 -25.43 124.65
CA VAL A 110 52.81 -24.62 123.73
C VAL A 110 53.12 -25.37 122.44
N LYS A 111 53.41 -26.68 122.51
CA LYS A 111 53.63 -27.51 121.32
C LYS A 111 52.37 -27.66 120.48
N ASP A 112 51.21 -27.84 121.10
CA ASP A 112 49.93 -27.97 120.41
C ASP A 112 49.54 -26.65 119.73
N LEU A 113 49.74 -25.51 120.39
CA LEU A 113 49.55 -24.19 119.78
C LEU A 113 50.45 -23.98 118.56
N LYS A 114 51.73 -24.37 118.63
CA LYS A 114 52.65 -24.28 117.48
C LYS A 114 52.17 -25.15 116.31
N LYS A 115 51.76 -26.39 116.59
CA LYS A 115 51.22 -27.28 115.56
C LYS A 115 49.93 -26.74 114.94
N GLN A 116 49.02 -26.19 115.77
CA GLN A 116 47.79 -25.57 115.27
C GLN A 116 48.10 -24.36 114.37
N ALA A 117 49.08 -23.54 114.72
CA ALA A 117 49.53 -22.45 113.85
C ALA A 117 50.08 -22.98 112.52
N GLU A 118 50.96 -23.99 112.55
CA GLU A 118 51.49 -24.65 111.35
C GLU A 118 50.38 -25.26 110.47
N ASP A 119 49.36 -25.87 111.08
CA ASP A 119 48.20 -26.43 110.36
C ASP A 119 47.34 -25.33 109.71
N ILE A 120 47.16 -24.18 110.38
CA ILE A 120 46.44 -23.03 109.84
C ILE A 120 47.23 -22.42 108.68
N ASP A 121 48.54 -22.25 108.82
CA ASP A 121 49.40 -21.72 107.75
C ASP A 121 49.34 -22.62 106.51
N LEU A 122 49.42 -23.95 106.71
CA LEU A 122 49.28 -24.92 105.62
C LEU A 122 47.88 -24.88 104.98
N LEU A 123 46.83 -24.69 105.77
CA LEU A 123 45.47 -24.54 105.26
C LEU A 123 45.34 -23.30 104.36
N ILE A 124 45.89 -22.17 104.80
CA ILE A 124 45.91 -20.92 104.04
C ILE A 124 46.68 -21.12 102.74
N GLU A 125 47.87 -21.70 102.78
CA GLU A 125 48.69 -21.98 101.59
C GLU A 125 47.93 -22.81 100.55
N ARG A 126 47.29 -23.91 100.97
CA ARG A 126 46.50 -24.76 100.05
C ARG A 126 45.28 -24.05 99.48
N MET A 127 44.59 -23.26 100.30
CA MET A 127 43.44 -22.48 99.84
C MET A 127 43.85 -21.42 98.83
N GLU A 128 44.96 -20.71 99.06
CA GLU A 128 45.50 -19.74 98.12
C GLU A 128 45.90 -20.39 96.78
N ASP A 129 46.58 -21.54 96.82
CA ASP A 129 46.98 -22.26 95.63
C ASP A 129 45.78 -22.79 94.84
N GLN A 130 44.74 -23.28 95.53
CA GLN A 130 43.48 -23.64 94.90
C GLN A 130 42.84 -22.43 94.20
N VAL A 131 42.79 -21.27 94.86
CA VAL A 131 42.23 -20.04 94.27
C VAL A 131 43.05 -19.58 93.07
N LYS A 132 44.39 -19.57 93.16
CA LYS A 132 45.29 -19.22 92.04
C LYS A 132 45.07 -20.16 90.85
N SER A 133 44.96 -21.47 91.10
CA SER A 133 44.70 -22.48 90.07
C SER A 133 43.33 -22.31 89.41
N LEU A 134 42.28 -22.08 90.20
CA LEU A 134 40.93 -21.80 89.70
C LEU A 134 40.91 -20.53 88.84
N ILE A 135 41.49 -19.43 89.31
CA ILE A 135 41.56 -18.17 88.55
C ILE A 135 42.28 -18.38 87.21
N LYS A 136 43.41 -19.09 87.23
CA LYS A 136 44.18 -19.39 86.01
C LYS A 136 43.33 -20.17 85.01
N THR A 137 42.68 -21.25 85.45
CA THR A 137 41.85 -22.06 84.56
C THR A 137 40.62 -21.33 84.05
N TYR A 138 39.94 -20.53 84.88
CA TYR A 138 38.83 -19.70 84.40
C TYR A 138 39.28 -18.69 83.33
N ARG A 139 40.45 -18.08 83.48
CA ARG A 139 41.02 -17.19 82.44
C ARG A 139 41.32 -17.94 81.15
N GLU A 140 41.89 -19.15 81.23
CA GLU A 140 42.15 -20.00 80.07
C GLU A 140 40.86 -20.39 79.33
N GLU A 141 39.83 -20.80 80.08
CA GLU A 141 38.53 -21.17 79.50
C GLU A 141 37.82 -19.96 78.87
N LEU A 142 37.89 -18.78 79.50
CA LEU A 142 37.38 -17.53 78.92
C LEU A 142 38.09 -17.17 77.60
N LEU A 143 39.42 -17.26 77.56
CA LEU A 143 40.20 -17.04 76.34
C LEU A 143 39.85 -18.04 75.25
N LEU A 144 39.55 -19.29 75.61
CA LEU A 144 39.17 -20.32 74.66
C LEU A 144 37.77 -20.04 74.06
N ILE A 145 36.82 -19.61 74.89
CA ILE A 145 35.49 -19.17 74.46
C ILE A 145 35.58 -17.94 73.55
N GLU A 146 36.41 -16.94 73.91
CA GLU A 146 36.61 -15.75 73.08
C GLU A 146 37.21 -16.12 71.72
N LYS A 147 38.24 -16.98 71.70
CA LYS A 147 38.82 -17.49 70.45
C LYS A 147 37.82 -18.25 69.58
N SER A 148 36.94 -19.06 70.17
CA SER A 148 35.91 -19.76 69.38
C SER A 148 34.91 -18.77 68.78
N PHE A 149 34.48 -17.75 69.53
CA PHE A 149 33.60 -16.70 69.00
C PHE A 149 34.27 -15.88 67.89
N GLU A 150 35.54 -15.53 68.05
CA GLU A 150 36.30 -14.83 67.01
C GLU A 150 36.45 -15.68 65.74
N GLN A 151 36.62 -16.99 65.89
CA GLN A 151 36.69 -17.91 64.76
C GLN A 151 35.34 -17.99 64.05
N GLU A 152 34.25 -18.21 64.77
CA GLU A 152 32.89 -18.24 64.22
C GLU A 152 32.56 -16.93 63.48
N ARG A 153 32.92 -15.78 64.05
CA ARG A 153 32.76 -14.47 63.42
C ARG A 153 33.58 -14.36 62.13
N ARG A 154 34.85 -14.81 62.14
CA ARG A 154 35.70 -14.83 60.94
C ARG A 154 35.12 -15.71 59.84
N GLU A 155 34.65 -16.90 60.19
CA GLU A 155 34.03 -17.83 59.25
C GLU A 155 32.72 -17.27 58.66
N LEU A 156 31.91 -16.57 59.47
CA LEU A 156 30.70 -15.90 59.00
C LEU A 156 31.04 -14.79 58.00
N LEU A 157 31.98 -13.91 58.35
CA LEU A 157 32.41 -12.82 57.47
C LEU A 157 33.01 -13.33 56.16
N ASP A 158 33.81 -14.41 56.20
CA ASP A 158 34.37 -15.03 55.00
C ASP A 158 33.27 -15.65 54.11
N LYS A 159 32.26 -16.30 54.71
CA LYS A 159 31.10 -16.81 53.97
C LYS A 159 30.31 -15.69 53.31
N ASP A 160 30.02 -14.61 54.02
CA ASP A 160 29.26 -13.47 53.49
C ASP A 160 30.04 -12.75 52.39
N ARG A 161 31.36 -12.56 52.58
CA ARG A 161 32.25 -12.00 51.56
C ARG A 161 32.23 -12.85 50.29
N LYS A 162 32.38 -14.17 50.40
CA LYS A 162 32.33 -15.10 49.25
C LYS A 162 30.98 -15.03 48.54
N ARG A 163 29.86 -14.98 49.26
CA ARG A 163 28.53 -14.81 48.65
C ARG A 163 28.41 -13.50 47.90
N TRP A 164 28.93 -12.41 48.47
CA TRP A 164 28.93 -11.11 47.82
C TRP A 164 29.79 -11.10 46.55
N GLU A 165 31.01 -11.66 46.62
CA GLU A 165 31.92 -11.78 45.46
C GLU A 165 31.28 -12.62 44.34
N GLN A 166 30.64 -13.75 44.66
CA GLN A 166 29.89 -14.57 43.71
C GLN A 166 28.71 -13.81 43.10
N GLY A 167 27.96 -13.05 43.92
CA GLY A 167 26.87 -12.20 43.44
C GLY A 167 27.35 -11.13 42.46
N MET A 168 28.48 -10.47 42.76
CA MET A 168 29.07 -9.48 41.86
C MET A 168 29.59 -10.08 40.56
N GLN A 169 30.24 -11.24 40.62
CA GLN A 169 30.68 -11.96 39.42
C GLN A 169 29.48 -12.32 38.54
N SER A 170 28.42 -12.92 39.12
CA SER A 170 27.21 -13.25 38.37
C SER A 170 26.54 -12.01 37.74
N ARG A 171 26.57 -10.87 38.43
CA ARG A 171 26.07 -9.60 37.87
C ARG A 171 26.93 -9.16 36.67
N GLN A 172 28.25 -9.20 36.81
CA GLN A 172 29.19 -8.83 35.75
C GLN A 172 29.04 -9.74 34.52
N ASP A 173 28.90 -11.05 34.72
CA ASP A 173 28.71 -12.02 33.64
C ASP A 173 27.40 -11.75 32.88
N LYS A 174 26.31 -11.46 33.59
CA LYS A 174 25.03 -11.08 32.96
C LYS A 174 25.11 -9.75 32.22
N GLU A 175 25.85 -8.77 32.74
CA GLU A 175 26.08 -7.51 32.04
C GLU A 175 26.87 -7.73 30.75
N LEU A 176 27.92 -8.56 30.80
CA LEU A 176 28.71 -8.92 29.64
C LEU A 176 27.87 -9.67 28.60
N GLU A 177 27.07 -10.65 29.02
CA GLU A 177 26.16 -11.39 28.16
C GLU A 177 25.13 -10.46 27.48
N ASN A 178 24.55 -9.52 28.23
CA ASN A 178 23.63 -8.53 27.68
C ASN A 178 24.30 -7.64 26.63
N LEU A 179 25.55 -7.22 26.85
CA LEU A 179 26.32 -6.43 25.89
C LEU A 179 26.62 -7.24 24.63
N LEU A 180 27.06 -8.49 24.77
CA LEU A 180 27.31 -9.40 23.65
C LEU A 180 26.04 -9.64 22.83
N ASN A 181 24.90 -9.85 23.49
CA ASN A 181 23.62 -10.04 22.82
C ASN A 181 23.16 -8.77 22.09
N ARG A 182 23.43 -7.57 22.64
CA ARG A 182 23.19 -6.31 21.93
C ARG A 182 24.08 -6.16 20.70
N MET A 183 25.38 -6.47 20.83
CA MET A 183 26.30 -6.43 19.69
C MET A 183 25.86 -7.37 18.57
N LYS A 184 25.51 -8.62 18.89
CA LYS A 184 24.99 -9.58 17.90
C LYS A 184 23.75 -9.07 17.18
N LYS A 185 22.79 -8.47 17.91
CA LYS A 185 21.59 -7.88 17.28
C LYS A 185 21.94 -6.73 16.35
N VAL A 186 22.91 -5.89 16.71
CA VAL A 186 23.38 -4.81 15.82
C VAL A 186 24.02 -5.39 14.56
N GLU A 187 24.90 -6.38 14.68
CA GLU A 187 25.50 -7.07 13.54
C GLU A 187 24.45 -7.74 12.63
N GLU A 188 23.42 -8.33 13.20
CA GLU A 188 22.29 -8.91 12.45
C GLU A 188 21.51 -7.84 11.68
N CYS A 189 21.18 -6.72 12.33
CA CYS A 189 20.53 -5.58 11.67
C CYS A 189 21.38 -4.99 10.55
N GLU A 190 22.69 -4.85 10.76
CA GLU A 190 23.62 -4.38 9.72
C GLU A 190 23.67 -5.33 8.53
N LYS A 191 23.69 -6.65 8.76
CA LYS A 191 23.61 -7.66 7.70
C LYS A 191 22.32 -7.54 6.92
N GLN A 192 21.18 -7.43 7.59
CA GLN A 192 19.86 -7.25 6.95
C GLN A 192 19.80 -5.96 6.12
N LEU A 193 20.33 -4.86 6.65
CA LEU A 193 20.36 -3.58 5.96
C LEU A 193 21.25 -3.63 4.71
N ASN A 194 22.39 -4.30 4.78
CA ASN A 194 23.25 -4.52 3.61
C ASN A 194 22.58 -5.44 2.57
N GLN A 195 21.86 -6.48 3.00
CA GLN A 195 21.09 -7.33 2.09
C GLN A 195 20.00 -6.54 1.36
N LEU A 196 19.23 -5.72 2.08
CA LEU A 196 18.22 -4.84 1.48
C LEU A 196 18.84 -3.86 0.48
N ARG A 197 19.97 -3.23 0.82
CA ARG A 197 20.68 -2.33 -0.11
C ARG A 197 21.08 -3.02 -1.41
N VAL A 198 21.53 -4.28 -1.33
CA VAL A 198 21.88 -5.08 -2.52
C VAL A 198 20.63 -5.40 -3.33
N GLN A 199 19.56 -5.86 -2.68
CA GLN A 199 18.27 -6.16 -3.32
C GLN A 199 17.70 -4.93 -4.03
N ASP A 200 17.62 -3.78 -3.33
CA ASP A 200 17.15 -2.53 -3.90
C ASP A 200 18.01 -2.10 -5.12
N GLY A 201 19.32 -2.31 -5.04
CA GLY A 201 20.25 -2.04 -6.14
C GLY A 201 20.02 -2.95 -7.34
N GLU A 202 19.76 -4.23 -7.11
CA GLU A 202 19.40 -5.22 -8.14
C GLU A 202 18.05 -4.89 -8.78
N GLU A 203 17.02 -4.60 -7.98
CA GLU A 203 15.69 -4.20 -8.45
C GLU A 203 15.76 -2.92 -9.30
N TYR A 204 16.50 -1.91 -8.82
CA TYR A 204 16.75 -0.69 -9.58
C TYR A 204 17.42 -0.99 -10.93
N ASN A 205 18.45 -1.83 -10.95
CA ASN A 205 19.13 -2.22 -12.19
C ASN A 205 18.19 -2.96 -13.15
N ILE A 206 17.35 -3.86 -12.64
CA ILE A 206 16.36 -4.58 -13.45
C ILE A 206 15.37 -3.58 -14.08
N ILE A 207 14.83 -2.65 -13.30
CA ILE A 207 13.89 -1.63 -13.80
C ILE A 207 14.59 -0.72 -14.81
N LYS A 208 15.82 -0.30 -14.52
CA LYS A 208 16.63 0.51 -15.42
C LYS A 208 16.83 -0.18 -16.77
N ILE A 209 17.26 -1.45 -16.76
CA ILE A 209 17.44 -2.24 -17.99
C ILE A 209 16.13 -2.34 -18.78
N LYS A 210 14.99 -2.60 -18.12
CA LYS A 210 13.68 -2.65 -18.78
C LYS A 210 13.34 -1.33 -19.46
N LEU A 211 13.44 -0.21 -18.74
CA LEU A 211 13.15 1.12 -19.28
C LEU A 211 14.11 1.51 -20.41
N GLU A 212 15.40 1.21 -20.28
CA GLU A 212 16.38 1.44 -21.35
C GLU A 212 16.05 0.60 -22.60
N THR A 213 15.60 -0.65 -22.41
CA THR A 213 15.16 -1.52 -23.50
C THR A 213 13.90 -0.97 -24.19
N ASP A 214 12.90 -0.53 -23.42
CA ASP A 214 11.68 0.06 -23.96
C ASP A 214 11.98 1.33 -24.76
N VAL A 215 12.90 2.18 -24.26
CA VAL A 215 13.37 3.37 -25.00
C VAL A 215 14.04 2.96 -26.31
N GLN A 216 14.88 1.93 -26.32
CA GLN A 216 15.50 1.42 -27.55
C GLN A 216 14.44 0.91 -28.55
N ILE A 217 13.44 0.15 -28.09
CA ILE A 217 12.35 -0.36 -28.94
C ILE A 217 11.56 0.80 -29.55
N LEU A 218 11.17 1.80 -28.74
CA LEU A 218 10.44 2.98 -29.20
C LEU A 218 11.25 3.79 -30.21
N GLN A 219 12.56 3.93 -29.99
CA GLN A 219 13.45 4.58 -30.95
C GLN A 219 13.50 3.83 -32.28
N GLN A 220 13.59 2.49 -32.26
CA GLN A 220 13.55 1.68 -33.47
C GLN A 220 12.22 1.82 -34.21
N GLN A 221 11.09 1.78 -33.50
CA GLN A 221 9.76 1.99 -34.08
C GLN A 221 9.62 3.39 -34.71
N LEU A 222 10.12 4.43 -34.03
CA LEU A 222 10.14 5.79 -34.56
C LEU A 222 10.95 5.86 -35.86
N GLN A 223 12.13 5.26 -35.91
CA GLN A 223 12.95 5.22 -37.12
C GLN A 223 12.27 4.46 -38.26
N HIS A 224 11.65 3.32 -37.96
CA HIS A 224 10.86 2.56 -38.94
C HIS A 224 9.70 3.39 -39.51
N ILE A 225 8.96 4.09 -38.65
CA ILE A 225 7.86 4.98 -39.04
C ILE A 225 8.39 6.13 -39.91
N LYS A 226 9.50 6.77 -39.52
CA LYS A 226 10.14 7.82 -40.33
C LYS A 226 10.52 7.33 -41.72
N ALA A 227 11.17 6.16 -41.82
CA ALA A 227 11.52 5.56 -43.10
C ALA A 227 10.27 5.25 -43.96
N THR A 228 9.20 4.74 -43.34
CA THR A 228 7.93 4.47 -44.03
C THR A 228 7.28 5.77 -44.54
N PHE A 229 7.28 6.84 -43.73
CA PHE A 229 6.77 8.14 -44.14
C PHE A 229 7.59 8.73 -45.28
N GLN A 230 8.93 8.67 -45.22
CA GLN A 230 9.80 9.14 -46.29
C GLN A 230 9.52 8.39 -47.59
N LEU A 231 9.39 7.06 -47.55
CA LEU A 231 9.02 6.27 -48.73
C LEU A 231 7.64 6.65 -49.28
N ASN A 232 6.65 6.88 -48.41
CA ASN A 232 5.32 7.31 -48.84
C ASN A 232 5.34 8.73 -49.42
N GLN A 233 6.17 9.62 -48.88
CA GLN A 233 6.37 10.96 -49.42
C GLN A 233 6.98 10.89 -50.83
N GLU A 234 8.01 10.06 -51.04
CA GLU A 234 8.58 9.81 -52.37
C GLU A 234 7.56 9.21 -53.34
N LYS A 235 6.73 8.27 -52.90
CA LYS A 235 5.62 7.72 -53.70
C LYS A 235 4.59 8.78 -54.06
N LEU A 236 4.23 9.65 -53.13
CA LEU A 236 3.27 10.73 -53.36
C LEU A 236 3.83 11.77 -54.34
N GLU A 237 5.10 12.14 -54.18
CA GLU A 237 5.83 13.03 -55.10
C GLU A 237 5.89 12.44 -56.51
N TYR A 238 6.20 11.15 -56.63
CA TYR A 238 6.13 10.44 -57.91
C TYR A 238 4.73 10.49 -58.53
N ASN A 239 3.69 10.12 -57.76
CA ASN A 239 2.29 10.17 -58.23
C ASN A 239 1.89 11.58 -58.66
N PHE A 240 2.30 12.60 -57.91
CA PHE A 240 2.06 14.00 -58.25
C PHE A 240 2.72 14.38 -59.57
N GLN A 241 3.98 13.98 -59.80
CA GLN A 241 4.68 14.21 -61.06
C GLN A 241 3.99 13.53 -62.24
N VAL A 242 3.52 12.29 -62.07
CA VAL A 242 2.75 11.56 -63.10
C VAL A 242 1.44 12.28 -63.40
N LEU A 243 0.68 12.69 -62.38
CA LEU A 243 -0.56 13.46 -62.56
C LEU A 243 -0.30 14.80 -63.25
N ARG A 244 0.75 15.52 -62.85
CA ARG A 244 1.16 16.77 -63.49
C ARG A 244 1.47 16.56 -64.97
N LYS A 245 2.22 15.50 -65.31
CA LYS A 245 2.51 15.14 -66.71
C LYS A 245 1.22 14.84 -67.49
N ARG A 246 0.30 14.09 -66.88
CA ARG A 246 -1.01 13.80 -67.48
C ARG A 246 -1.85 15.05 -67.67
N ASP A 247 -1.80 16.01 -66.74
CA ASP A 247 -2.51 17.28 -66.87
C ASP A 247 -1.87 18.20 -67.92
N GLU A 248 -0.54 18.23 -68.02
CA GLU A 248 0.18 18.88 -69.13
C GLU A 248 -0.29 18.30 -70.47
N GLU A 249 -0.32 16.97 -70.62
CA GLU A 249 -0.83 16.26 -71.81
C GLU A 249 -2.30 16.56 -72.09
N ASN A 250 -3.18 16.44 -71.09
CA ASN A 250 -4.60 16.75 -71.21
C ASN A 250 -4.82 18.21 -71.62
N THR A 251 -4.00 19.14 -71.11
CA THR A 251 -4.06 20.57 -71.48
C THR A 251 -3.67 20.75 -72.94
N ILE A 252 -2.63 20.06 -73.42
CA ILE A 252 -2.25 20.04 -74.84
C ILE A 252 -3.40 19.48 -75.68
N THR A 253 -3.97 18.33 -75.32
CA THR A 253 -5.11 17.72 -76.04
C THR A 253 -6.33 18.63 -76.04
N LYS A 254 -6.70 19.25 -74.91
CA LYS A 254 -7.77 20.25 -74.82
C LYS A 254 -7.49 21.43 -75.74
N SER A 255 -6.26 21.94 -75.80
CA SER A 255 -5.89 23.04 -76.69
C SER A 255 -6.01 22.66 -78.18
N GLN A 256 -5.68 21.42 -78.54
CA GLN A 256 -5.82 20.89 -79.89
C GLN A 256 -7.29 20.72 -80.27
N GLN A 257 -8.11 20.13 -79.38
CA GLN A 257 -9.55 20.00 -79.59
C GLN A 257 -10.23 21.36 -79.68
N LYS A 258 -9.87 22.33 -78.82
CA LYS A 258 -10.40 23.72 -78.90
C LYS A 258 -10.08 24.35 -80.26
N ARG A 259 -8.84 24.21 -80.75
CA ARG A 259 -8.47 24.67 -82.11
C ARG A 259 -9.29 23.98 -83.20
N LYS A 260 -9.56 22.67 -83.07
CA LYS A 260 -10.40 21.92 -84.03
C LYS A 260 -11.85 22.41 -83.99
N ILE A 261 -12.41 22.67 -82.81
CA ILE A 261 -13.75 23.25 -82.63
C ILE A 261 -13.82 24.63 -83.30
N THR A 262 -12.85 25.51 -83.08
CA THR A 262 -12.82 26.84 -83.72
C THR A 262 -12.83 26.72 -85.25
N ARG A 263 -12.00 25.84 -85.85
CA ARG A 263 -12.04 25.59 -87.30
C ARG A 263 -13.40 25.09 -87.78
N LEU A 264 -14.03 24.18 -87.05
CA LEU A 264 -15.36 23.67 -87.41
C LEU A 264 -16.43 24.77 -87.27
N GLN A 265 -16.32 25.64 -86.27
CA GLN A 265 -17.19 26.81 -86.12
C GLN A 265 -17.02 27.81 -87.26
N ASP A 266 -15.79 28.05 -87.72
CA ASP A 266 -15.54 28.90 -88.90
C ASP A 266 -16.16 28.30 -90.17
N VAL A 267 -16.04 26.98 -90.37
CA VAL A 267 -16.71 26.28 -91.49
C VAL A 267 -18.23 26.40 -91.38
N LEU A 268 -18.79 26.20 -90.19
CA LEU A 268 -20.23 26.31 -89.94
C LEU A 268 -20.73 27.74 -90.20
N ASN A 269 -20.01 28.75 -89.72
CA ASN A 269 -20.35 30.16 -89.98
C ASN A 269 -20.27 30.51 -91.47
N ASN A 270 -19.25 30.02 -92.18
CA ASN A 270 -19.18 30.18 -93.64
C ASN A 270 -20.36 29.54 -94.37
N LEU A 271 -20.79 28.35 -93.93
CA LEU A 271 -21.99 27.70 -94.48
C LEU A 271 -23.28 28.47 -94.14
N ARG A 272 -23.42 29.01 -92.93
CA ARG A 272 -24.53 29.89 -92.54
C ARG A 272 -24.59 31.14 -93.42
N ILE A 273 -23.46 31.80 -93.65
CA ILE A 273 -23.38 32.98 -94.54
C ILE A 273 -23.81 32.63 -95.97
N LYS A 274 -23.39 31.47 -96.49
CA LYS A 274 -23.81 30.99 -97.82
C LYS A 274 -25.32 30.71 -97.87
N LEU A 275 -25.87 30.09 -96.83
CA LEU A 275 -27.30 29.81 -96.70
C LEU A 275 -28.11 31.11 -96.65
N ASP A 276 -27.71 32.09 -95.83
CA ASP A 276 -28.38 33.39 -95.72
C ASP A 276 -28.35 34.16 -97.05
N LYS A 277 -27.26 34.08 -97.80
CA LYS A 277 -27.17 34.65 -99.16
C LYS A 277 -28.17 33.99 -100.13
N GLN A 278 -28.28 32.65 -100.12
CA GLN A 278 -29.27 31.95 -100.93
C GLN A 278 -30.71 32.29 -100.52
N ILE A 279 -30.99 32.37 -99.22
CA ILE A 279 -32.32 32.77 -98.72
C ILE A 279 -32.68 34.18 -99.17
N LYS A 280 -31.74 35.13 -99.14
CA LYS A 280 -31.97 36.49 -99.65
C LYS A 280 -32.23 36.51 -101.16
N GLN A 281 -31.42 35.82 -101.96
CA GLN A 281 -31.63 35.72 -103.41
C GLN A 281 -33.02 35.16 -103.72
N TYR A 282 -33.39 34.03 -103.11
CA TYR A 282 -34.71 33.44 -103.35
C TYR A 282 -35.87 34.32 -102.88
N LYS A 283 -35.70 35.11 -101.80
CA LYS A 283 -36.72 36.08 -101.38
C LYS A 283 -36.88 37.22 -102.39
N GLU A 284 -35.78 37.76 -102.89
CA GLU A 284 -35.80 38.85 -103.88
C GLU A 284 -36.41 38.39 -105.21
N GLU A 285 -36.05 37.18 -105.68
CA GLU A 285 -36.64 36.56 -106.88
C GLU A 285 -38.14 36.27 -106.71
N ASN A 286 -38.57 35.72 -105.57
CA ASN A 286 -40.00 35.48 -105.33
C ASN A 286 -40.80 36.78 -105.24
N GLN A 287 -40.22 37.83 -104.65
CA GLN A 287 -40.88 39.13 -104.54
C GLN A 287 -41.08 39.74 -105.94
N SER A 288 -40.07 39.73 -106.81
CA SER A 288 -40.19 40.27 -108.17
C SER A 288 -41.19 39.49 -109.01
N LEU A 289 -41.17 38.16 -108.94
CA LEU A 289 -42.13 37.30 -109.64
C LEU A 289 -43.56 37.53 -109.15
N THR A 290 -43.76 37.75 -107.85
CA THR A 290 -45.09 38.01 -107.28
C THR A 290 -45.64 39.37 -107.73
N ASP A 291 -44.80 40.39 -107.81
CA ASP A 291 -45.20 41.74 -108.24
C ASP A 291 -45.55 41.77 -109.74
N ASP A 292 -44.80 41.07 -110.58
CA ASP A 292 -45.13 40.90 -112.01
C ASP A 292 -46.43 40.09 -112.20
N PHE A 293 -46.66 39.05 -111.39
CA PHE A 293 -47.90 38.28 -111.44
C PHE A 293 -49.13 39.13 -111.08
N LYS A 294 -49.03 39.95 -110.02
CA LYS A 294 -50.12 40.88 -109.64
C LYS A 294 -50.40 41.89 -110.75
N ARG A 295 -49.36 42.47 -111.36
CA ARG A 295 -49.50 43.46 -112.43
C ARG A 295 -50.24 42.88 -113.65
N ILE A 296 -49.91 41.65 -114.06
CA ILE A 296 -50.55 40.97 -115.20
C ILE A 296 -52.01 40.62 -114.89
N VAL A 297 -52.31 40.16 -113.67
CA VAL A 297 -53.68 39.82 -113.25
C VAL A 297 -54.59 41.06 -113.22
N GLU A 298 -54.08 42.21 -112.76
CA GLU A 298 -54.84 43.47 -112.74
C GLU A 298 -55.18 43.94 -114.18
N GLN A 299 -54.20 43.90 -115.09
CA GLN A 299 -54.39 44.23 -116.50
C GLN A 299 -55.41 43.29 -117.20
N TYR A 300 -55.38 42.00 -116.86
CA TYR A 300 -56.34 41.02 -117.40
C TYR A 300 -57.78 41.27 -116.92
N LYS A 301 -57.98 41.64 -115.63
CA LYS A 301 -59.30 41.97 -115.08
C LYS A 301 -59.91 43.24 -115.68
N GLU A 302 -59.10 44.23 -116.06
CA GLU A 302 -59.59 45.42 -116.76
C GLU A 302 -59.99 45.12 -118.21
N LEU A 303 -59.21 44.31 -118.92
CA LEU A 303 -59.52 43.91 -120.29
C LEU A 303 -60.85 43.12 -120.36
N GLN A 304 -61.06 42.19 -119.42
CA GLN A 304 -62.28 41.39 -119.37
C GLN A 304 -63.54 42.22 -119.07
N ARG A 305 -63.41 43.30 -118.28
CA ARG A 305 -64.51 44.26 -118.03
C ARG A 305 -64.85 45.06 -119.29
N LYS A 306 -63.84 45.51 -120.06
CA LYS A 306 -64.06 46.25 -121.32
C LYS A 306 -64.76 45.38 -122.37
N ILE A 307 -64.36 44.11 -122.54
CA ILE A 307 -64.96 43.19 -123.53
C ILE A 307 -66.46 42.95 -123.26
N ARG A 308 -66.86 42.74 -122.00
CA ARG A 308 -68.28 42.54 -121.65
C ARG A 308 -69.14 43.79 -121.89
N HIS A 309 -68.58 44.97 -121.67
CA HIS A 309 -69.29 46.22 -121.89
C HIS A 309 -69.52 46.50 -123.38
N PHE A 310 -68.51 46.30 -124.23
CA PHE A 310 -68.65 46.49 -125.69
C PHE A 310 -69.62 45.49 -126.34
N ALA A 311 -69.55 44.20 -125.99
CA ALA A 311 -70.45 43.18 -126.55
C ALA A 311 -71.94 43.47 -126.26
N SER A 312 -72.25 44.03 -125.08
CA SER A 312 -73.62 44.40 -124.71
C SER A 312 -74.13 45.63 -125.47
N VAL A 313 -73.26 46.56 -125.84
CA VAL A 313 -73.65 47.81 -126.52
C VAL A 313 -73.83 47.56 -128.02
N ASP A 314 -72.96 46.77 -128.64
CA ASP A 314 -73.03 46.47 -130.07
C ASP A 314 -74.24 45.60 -130.43
N ALA A 315 -74.63 44.65 -129.57
CA ALA A 315 -75.80 43.81 -129.80
C ALA A 315 -77.12 44.60 -129.81
N LYS A 316 -77.26 45.62 -128.96
CA LYS A 316 -78.45 46.51 -128.96
C LYS A 316 -78.48 47.38 -130.21
N LYS A 317 -77.33 47.97 -130.57
CA LYS A 317 -77.22 48.85 -131.74
C LYS A 317 -77.54 48.12 -133.05
N PHE A 318 -77.14 46.85 -133.17
CA PHE A 318 -77.40 46.04 -134.38
C PHE A 318 -78.89 45.68 -134.53
N HIS A 319 -79.58 45.37 -133.43
CA HIS A 319 -81.00 45.02 -133.45
C HIS A 319 -81.89 46.20 -133.87
N ASP A 320 -81.63 47.39 -133.33
CA ASP A 320 -82.42 48.59 -133.62
C ASP A 320 -82.26 49.05 -135.08
N ILE A 321 -81.06 48.92 -135.66
CA ILE A 321 -80.79 49.28 -137.07
C ILE A 321 -81.45 48.29 -138.03
N TRP A 322 -81.53 47.00 -137.68
CA TRP A 322 -82.14 45.99 -138.56
C TRP A 322 -83.65 46.23 -138.74
N ILE A 323 -84.36 46.50 -137.66
CA ILE A 323 -85.81 46.73 -137.69
C ILE A 323 -86.13 47.97 -138.54
N MET A 324 -85.35 49.04 -138.39
CA MET A 324 -85.55 50.28 -139.16
C MET A 324 -85.39 50.05 -140.67
N ASN A 325 -84.35 49.36 -141.11
CA ASN A 325 -84.09 49.12 -142.53
C ASN A 325 -85.09 48.15 -143.17
N GLU A 326 -85.57 47.15 -142.41
CA GLU A 326 -86.58 46.21 -142.90
C GLU A 326 -87.90 46.93 -143.21
N GLU A 327 -88.27 47.90 -142.39
CA GLU A 327 -89.48 48.71 -142.57
C GLU A 327 -89.39 49.64 -143.79
N GLU A 328 -88.22 50.25 -144.05
CA GLU A 328 -87.98 51.08 -145.23
C GLU A 328 -88.03 50.29 -146.55
N ILE A 329 -87.47 49.08 -146.59
CA ILE A 329 -87.45 48.24 -147.80
C ILE A 329 -88.86 47.77 -148.17
N LYS A 330 -89.67 47.38 -147.18
CA LYS A 330 -91.06 46.96 -147.42
C LYS A 330 -91.86 48.09 -148.09
N GLN A 331 -91.66 49.35 -147.68
CA GLN A 331 -92.31 50.50 -148.31
C GLN A 331 -91.86 50.75 -149.75
N LEU A 332 -90.58 50.54 -150.06
CA LEU A 332 -90.05 50.71 -151.42
C LEU A 332 -90.57 49.67 -152.40
N VAL A 333 -90.74 48.42 -151.96
CA VAL A 333 -91.29 47.34 -152.81
C VAL A 333 -92.74 47.64 -153.21
N TYR A 334 -93.56 48.15 -152.27
CA TYR A 334 -94.93 48.55 -152.61
C TYR A 334 -94.97 49.68 -153.65
N ARG A 335 -94.07 50.68 -153.57
CA ARG A 335 -93.98 51.73 -154.59
C ARG A 335 -93.51 51.21 -155.94
N ALA A 336 -92.59 50.25 -155.96
CA ALA A 336 -92.09 49.65 -157.19
C ALA A 336 -93.18 48.84 -157.90
N LEU A 337 -94.00 48.09 -157.15
CA LEU A 337 -95.15 47.36 -157.70
C LEU A 337 -96.21 48.30 -158.26
N ASP A 338 -96.45 49.44 -157.59
CA ASP A 338 -97.41 50.44 -158.08
C ASP A 338 -96.90 51.14 -159.34
N ALA A 339 -95.59 51.39 -159.43
CA ALA A 339 -94.96 51.91 -160.65
C ALA A 339 -95.01 50.89 -161.80
N ASP A 340 -94.77 49.61 -161.52
CA ASP A 340 -94.85 48.52 -162.51
C ASP A 340 -96.28 48.38 -163.06
N ARG A 341 -97.28 48.43 -162.18
CA ARG A 341 -98.69 48.48 -162.55
C ARG A 341 -99.00 49.65 -163.50
N ILE A 342 -98.54 50.86 -163.18
CA ILE A 342 -98.76 52.05 -164.02
C ILE A 342 -98.11 51.88 -165.40
N ILE A 343 -96.89 51.34 -165.45
CA ILE A 343 -96.18 51.10 -166.72
C ILE A 343 -96.93 50.07 -167.57
N GLN A 344 -97.34 48.94 -166.99
CA GLN A 344 -98.02 47.88 -167.72
C GLN A 344 -99.40 48.30 -168.23
N GLU A 345 -100.16 49.03 -167.42
CA GLU A 345 -101.50 49.49 -167.78
C GLU A 345 -101.47 50.62 -168.83
N GLN A 346 -100.63 51.65 -168.66
CA GLN A 346 -100.75 52.87 -169.47
C GLN A 346 -99.89 52.90 -170.73
N GLN A 347 -98.69 52.31 -170.72
CA GLN A 347 -97.79 52.36 -171.88
C GLN A 347 -97.98 51.16 -172.83
N LEU A 348 -98.46 50.02 -172.32
CA LEU A 348 -98.48 48.75 -173.04
C LEU A 348 -99.89 48.15 -173.28
N GLY A 349 -100.94 48.71 -172.66
CA GLY A 349 -102.33 48.28 -172.90
C GLY A 349 -102.66 46.87 -172.45
N LEU A 350 -101.92 46.31 -171.48
CA LEU A 350 -102.12 44.96 -170.94
C LEU A 350 -102.60 45.02 -169.48
N PRO A 351 -103.55 44.16 -169.06
CA PRO A 351 -103.99 44.09 -167.67
C PRO A 351 -102.87 43.54 -166.77
N TRP A 352 -102.57 44.25 -165.68
CA TRP A 352 -101.50 43.91 -164.73
C TRP A 352 -101.93 42.83 -163.72
N ILE A 353 -100.98 41.98 -163.30
CA ILE A 353 -101.17 40.89 -162.32
C ILE A 353 -100.08 41.00 -161.24
N ALA A 354 -100.49 41.01 -159.97
CA ALA A 354 -99.58 41.16 -158.83
C ALA A 354 -98.76 39.88 -158.52
N PRO A 355 -97.46 39.98 -158.17
CA PRO A 355 -96.62 38.84 -157.75
C PRO A 355 -96.85 38.39 -156.30
N ASP A 356 -96.48 37.13 -156.01
CA ASP A 356 -96.56 36.51 -154.68
C ASP A 356 -95.52 37.09 -153.70
N LEU A 357 -95.98 37.51 -152.51
CA LEU A 357 -95.23 38.30 -151.53
C LEU A 357 -95.01 37.58 -150.18
N GLN A 358 -95.13 36.25 -150.11
CA GLN A 358 -94.99 35.47 -148.87
C GLN A 358 -93.67 35.69 -148.08
N PHE A 359 -92.60 36.21 -148.70
CA PHE A 359 -91.34 36.48 -148.00
C PHE A 359 -91.37 37.73 -147.09
N MET A 360 -92.44 38.53 -147.16
CA MET A 360 -92.60 39.78 -146.39
C MET A 360 -93.06 39.58 -144.93
N ASP A 361 -93.48 38.37 -144.54
CA ASP A 361 -94.10 38.08 -143.23
C ASP A 361 -93.10 37.83 -142.08
N ASN A 362 -91.79 37.87 -142.35
CA ASN A 362 -90.79 37.80 -141.28
C ASN A 362 -90.61 39.17 -140.60
N VAL A 363 -90.24 39.16 -139.31
CA VAL A 363 -89.80 40.34 -138.55
C VAL A 363 -88.50 39.99 -137.82
N GLY A 364 -87.38 40.57 -138.26
CA GLY A 364 -86.09 40.51 -137.58
C GLY A 364 -85.06 39.50 -138.15
N PRO A 365 -83.77 39.62 -137.76
CA PRO A 365 -82.69 38.85 -138.36
C PRO A 365 -82.70 37.40 -137.89
N LEU A 366 -82.70 36.46 -138.84
CA LEU A 366 -82.51 35.03 -138.59
C LEU A 366 -81.04 34.76 -138.23
N VAL A 367 -80.72 34.76 -136.93
CA VAL A 367 -79.36 34.47 -136.45
C VAL A 367 -79.29 33.08 -135.75
N PRO A 368 -78.26 32.27 -136.05
CA PRO A 368 -78.28 30.81 -135.88
C PRO A 368 -77.74 30.31 -134.53
N GLN A 369 -78.17 29.11 -134.13
CA GLN A 369 -77.56 28.35 -133.04
C GLN A 369 -76.12 27.92 -133.39
N LEU A 370 -75.13 28.39 -132.61
CA LEU A 370 -73.76 27.87 -132.65
C LEU A 370 -73.32 27.38 -131.26
N LYS A 371 -72.78 26.17 -131.28
CA LYS A 371 -72.32 25.32 -130.18
C LYS A 371 -70.97 25.78 -129.61
N GLN A 372 -70.83 25.63 -128.29
CA GLN A 372 -69.65 25.37 -127.44
C GLN A 372 -68.23 25.75 -127.92
N GLN A 373 -67.46 26.39 -127.02
CA GLN A 373 -66.08 25.96 -126.72
C GLN A 373 -65.61 26.32 -125.29
N LYS A 374 -64.78 25.42 -124.75
CA LYS A 374 -64.36 25.24 -123.36
C LYS A 374 -63.39 26.32 -122.86
N THR A 375 -63.45 26.63 -121.57
CA THR A 375 -62.65 27.69 -120.92
C THR A 375 -61.37 27.13 -120.28
N ALA A 376 -60.29 27.92 -120.32
CA ALA A 376 -58.90 27.59 -119.96
C ALA A 376 -58.66 26.88 -118.60
N SER A 377 -59.63 26.91 -117.69
CA SER A 377 -59.55 26.23 -116.39
C SER A 377 -59.43 24.70 -116.50
N GLN A 378 -59.85 24.08 -117.62
CA GLN A 378 -59.77 22.63 -117.79
C GLN A 378 -58.44 22.14 -118.39
N LEU A 379 -57.75 22.97 -119.17
CA LEU A 379 -56.45 22.61 -119.78
C LEU A 379 -55.28 22.63 -118.79
N ALA A 380 -55.33 23.51 -117.78
CA ALA A 380 -54.27 23.60 -116.76
C ALA A 380 -54.24 22.37 -115.84
N GLN A 381 -55.37 21.69 -115.65
CA GLN A 381 -55.47 20.53 -114.78
C GLN A 381 -54.91 19.25 -115.44
N GLU A 382 -54.85 19.20 -116.78
CA GLU A 382 -54.28 18.06 -117.55
C GLU A 382 -52.75 18.08 -117.64
N VAL A 383 -52.10 19.24 -117.54
CA VAL A 383 -50.63 19.33 -117.63
C VAL A 383 -49.96 18.96 -116.30
N MET A 384 -50.59 19.28 -115.17
CA MET A 384 -50.01 18.97 -113.84
C MET A 384 -50.12 17.48 -113.47
N SER A 385 -51.03 16.72 -114.07
CA SER A 385 -51.14 15.27 -113.83
C SER A 385 -50.13 14.43 -114.62
N ALA A 386 -49.39 15.01 -115.57
CA ALA A 386 -48.49 14.28 -116.47
C ALA A 386 -47.01 14.28 -116.05
N ALA A 387 -46.62 14.97 -114.98
CA ALA A 387 -45.21 15.11 -114.58
C ALA A 387 -44.74 14.14 -113.46
N ASP A 388 -45.62 13.25 -112.97
CA ASP A 388 -45.38 12.36 -111.82
C ASP A 388 -44.78 10.97 -112.16
N SER A 389 -43.93 10.85 -113.19
CA SER A 389 -43.27 9.56 -113.48
C SER A 389 -41.89 9.73 -114.06
N VAL A 390 -40.94 8.89 -113.61
CA VAL A 390 -39.52 8.75 -114.01
C VAL A 390 -38.61 9.64 -113.12
N ILE A 391 -37.89 9.19 -112.09
CA ILE A 391 -36.86 8.13 -112.03
C ILE A 391 -36.74 7.58 -110.59
N THR A 392 -36.85 6.26 -110.48
CA THR A 392 -36.42 5.37 -109.39
C THR A 392 -34.90 5.12 -109.44
N VAL A 393 -34.23 4.77 -108.33
CA VAL A 393 -33.32 3.59 -108.19
C VAL A 393 -32.51 3.60 -106.87
N GLU A 394 -32.74 2.52 -106.09
CA GLU A 394 -31.87 1.65 -105.27
C GLU A 394 -30.96 2.25 -104.15
N ASN A 395 -31.15 2.00 -102.83
CA ASN A 395 -31.06 0.77 -101.99
C ASN A 395 -29.72 -0.01 -102.12
N PRO A 396 -29.20 -0.80 -101.14
CA PRO A 396 -29.61 -1.05 -99.74
C PRO A 396 -28.38 -1.29 -98.77
N PRO A 397 -28.26 -2.34 -97.90
CA PRO A 397 -28.53 -2.31 -96.46
C PRO A 397 -27.41 -2.92 -95.57
N HIS A 398 -27.69 -3.06 -94.25
CA HIS A 398 -27.23 -4.15 -93.35
C HIS A 398 -25.71 -4.22 -93.03
N SER A 399 -25.21 -4.72 -91.90
CA SER A 399 -25.73 -5.40 -90.69
C SER A 399 -24.55 -5.36 -89.67
N GLN A 400 -24.80 -5.46 -88.36
CA GLN A 400 -24.46 -6.64 -87.52
C GLN A 400 -22.98 -7.10 -87.63
N ARG A 401 -22.25 -7.48 -86.60
CA ARG A 401 -22.55 -8.03 -85.28
C ARG A 401 -21.18 -8.43 -84.70
N THR A 402 -21.03 -8.38 -83.36
CA THR A 402 -20.38 -9.43 -82.53
C THR A 402 -18.86 -9.69 -82.72
N HIS A 403 -18.06 -10.19 -81.79
CA HIS A 403 -18.16 -10.87 -80.48
C HIS A 403 -16.97 -10.33 -79.65
N LYS A 404 -17.09 -10.03 -78.35
CA LYS A 404 -16.85 -10.92 -77.18
C LYS A 404 -15.53 -11.72 -77.21
N PRO A 405 -14.88 -11.95 -76.05
CA PRO A 405 -15.46 -12.25 -74.72
C PRO A 405 -15.88 -11.06 -73.86
#